data_AF-A0A0S3TPM0-F1
#
_entry.id   AF-A0A0S3TPM0-F1
#
_cell.length_a   1.000
_cell.length_b   1.000
_cell.length_c   1.000
_cell.angle_alpha   90.00
_cell.angle_beta   90.00
_cell.angle_gamma   90.00
#
_symmetry.space_group_name_H-M   'P 1'
#
loop_
_entity.id
_entity.type
_entity.pdbx_description
1 polymer ?
#
loop_
_entity_poly.entity_id
_entity_poly.type
_entity_poly.pdbx_seq_one_letter_code
_entity_poly.pdbx_strand_id
1 'polypeptide(L)' 'MHLSYRGIRYQSQATQLPVLDDSQKGNYRGIPYKIHQVKNTTNQQCFQLKYRGINYKSCIG' A
#
# COMPACT_ATOMS: atom_id res chain seq x y z
N MET A 1 -1.22 11.59 -12.30
CA MET A 1 -0.05 11.39 -13.19
C MET A 1 0.32 9.92 -13.18
N HIS A 2 0.53 9.28 -14.34
CA HIS A 2 1.03 7.91 -14.39
C HIS A 2 2.53 7.93 -14.67
N LEU A 3 3.30 7.17 -13.89
CA LEU A 3 4.73 6.96 -14.17
C LEU A 3 4.89 6.18 -15.48
N SER A 4 5.93 6.50 -16.24
CA SER A 4 6.28 5.79 -17.49
C SER A 4 7.79 5.75 -17.70
N TYR A 5 8.28 4.69 -18.36
CA TYR A 5 9.67 4.53 -18.77
C TYR A 5 9.73 4.02 -20.22
N ARG A 6 10.53 4.69 -21.08
CA ARG A 6 10.66 4.38 -22.53
C ARG A 6 9.31 4.21 -23.25
N GLY A 7 8.33 5.04 -22.91
CA GLY A 7 6.99 5.01 -23.52
C GLY A 7 6.05 3.93 -22.95
N ILE A 8 6.53 3.05 -22.07
CA ILE A 8 5.69 2.04 -21.40
C ILE A 8 5.18 2.63 -20.08
N ARG A 9 3.85 2.57 -19.88
CA ARG A 9 3.19 3.04 -18.64
C ARG A 9 3.21 1.93 -17.60
N TYR A 10 3.54 2.28 -16.37
CA TYR A 10 3.37 1.35 -15.26
C TYR A 10 1.89 1.14 -14.98
N GLN A 11 1.49 -0.12 -14.75
CA GLN A 11 0.17 -0.42 -14.23
C GLN A 11 0.18 -0.31 -12.71
N SER A 12 -0.64 0.60 -12.17
CA SER A 12 -0.88 0.68 -10.74
C SER A 12 -2.09 -0.18 -10.41
N GLN A 13 -1.88 -1.27 -9.69
CA GLN A 13 -2.97 -1.97 -9.00
C GLN A 13 -3.01 -1.47 -7.56
N ALA A 14 -4.07 -0.73 -7.24
CA ALA A 14 -4.33 -0.34 -5.86
C ALA A 14 -4.97 -1.53 -5.14
N THR A 15 -4.29 -2.09 -4.15
CA THR A 15 -4.84 -3.17 -3.33
C THR A 15 -5.91 -2.61 -2.42
N GLN A 16 -7.15 -3.07 -2.59
CA GLN A 16 -8.23 -2.77 -1.64
C GLN A 16 -7.96 -3.57 -0.36
N LEU A 17 -7.78 -2.87 0.76
CA LEU A 17 -7.57 -3.51 2.06
C LEU A 17 -8.92 -3.84 2.70
N PRO A 18 -9.10 -5.04 3.27
CA PRO A 18 -10.28 -5.34 4.06
C PRO A 18 -10.26 -4.52 5.35
N VAL A 19 -11.19 -3.56 5.43
CA VAL A 19 -11.38 -2.69 6.59
C VAL A 19 -12.39 -3.34 7.54
N LEU A 20 -12.14 -3.28 8.84
CA LEU A 20 -13.12 -3.65 9.86
C LEU A 20 -14.15 -2.53 9.99
N ASP A 21 -15.45 -2.87 10.03
CA ASP A 21 -16.54 -1.89 10.16
C ASP A 21 -16.55 -1.15 11.51
N ASP A 22 -15.70 -1.57 12.47
CA ASP A 22 -15.42 -0.85 13.70
C ASP A 22 -14.56 0.40 13.42
N SER A 23 -15.18 1.38 12.76
CA SER A 23 -14.58 2.70 12.56
C SER A 23 -14.55 3.43 13.90
N GLN A 24 -13.35 3.64 14.44
CA GLN A 24 -13.18 4.46 15.64
C GLN A 24 -13.42 5.92 15.23
N LYS A 25 -14.35 6.59 15.91
CA LYS A 25 -14.67 8.00 15.63
C LYS A 25 -13.70 8.88 16.41
N GLY A 26 -12.95 9.73 15.70
CA GLY A 26 -12.07 10.74 16.28
C GLY A 26 -12.56 12.15 15.94
N ASN A 27 -12.09 13.15 16.69
CA ASN A 27 -12.34 14.57 16.38
C ASN A 27 -11.00 15.28 16.23
N TYR A 28 -10.71 15.83 15.05
CA TYR A 28 -9.53 16.65 14.80
C TYR A 28 -9.96 18.10 14.64
N ARG A 29 -9.53 18.98 15.56
CA ARG A 29 -9.91 20.41 15.58
C ARG A 29 -11.44 20.66 15.50
N GLY A 30 -12.21 19.78 16.15
CA GLY A 30 -13.69 19.85 16.16
C GLY A 30 -14.37 19.23 14.93
N ILE A 31 -13.62 18.70 13.96
CA ILE A 31 -14.17 18.01 12.80
C ILE A 31 -14.15 16.50 13.06
N PRO A 32 -15.30 15.81 12.98
CA PRO A 32 -15.35 14.36 13.14
C PRO A 32 -14.69 13.66 11.95
N TYR A 33 -13.85 12.66 12.24
CA TYR A 33 -13.23 11.81 11.24
C TYR A 33 -13.33 10.34 11.64
N LYS A 34 -13.31 9.45 10.64
CA LYS A 34 -13.37 8.01 10.83
C LYS A 34 -11.97 7.43 10.67
N ILE A 35 -11.54 6.65 11.66
CA ILE A 35 -10.31 5.86 11.58
C ILE A 35 -10.71 4.43 11.23
N HIS A 36 -10.23 3.96 10.10
CA HIS A 36 -10.45 2.60 9.62
C HIS A 36 -9.37 1.68 10.19
N GLN A 37 -9.76 0.69 11.01
CA GLN A 37 -8.83 -0.34 11.46
C GLN A 37 -8.72 -1.45 10.40
N VAL A 38 -7.49 -1.85 10.08
CA VAL A 38 -7.24 -2.91 9.09
C VAL A 38 -7.31 -4.26 9.79
N LYS A 39 -8.16 -5.16 9.29
CA LYS A 39 -8.57 -6.39 10.01
C LYS A 39 -7.47 -7.44 10.08
N ASN A 40 -6.72 -7.63 9.00
CA ASN A 40 -5.57 -8.52 8.88
C ASN A 40 -4.83 -8.12 7.60
N THR A 41 -3.66 -7.50 7.71
CA THR A 41 -2.81 -7.28 6.54
C THR A 41 -2.19 -8.61 6.16
N THR A 42 -2.44 -9.11 4.94
CA THR A 42 -1.59 -10.16 4.38
C THR A 42 -0.16 -9.66 4.35
N ASN A 43 0.79 -10.47 4.82
CA ASN A 43 2.21 -10.16 4.70
C ASN A 43 2.51 -9.73 3.26
N GLN A 44 3.17 -8.58 3.10
CA GLN A 44 3.54 -8.10 1.79
C GLN A 44 4.33 -9.21 1.08
N GLN A 45 3.87 -9.62 -0.10
CA GLN A 45 4.61 -10.58 -0.91
C GLN A 45 5.96 -9.97 -1.21
N CYS A 46 7.03 -10.61 -0.72
CA CYS A 46 8.36 -10.10 -0.94
C CYS A 46 8.81 -10.47 -2.35
N PHE A 47 8.73 -9.51 -3.25
CA PHE A 47 9.18 -9.70 -4.63
C PHE A 47 10.70 -9.67 -4.69
N GLN A 48 11.29 -10.67 -5.36
CA GLN A 48 12.72 -10.68 -5.68
C GLN A 48 12.98 -9.71 -6.84
N LEU A 49 13.05 -8.42 -6.52
CA LEU A 49 13.33 -7.37 -7.49
C LEU A 49 14.80 -7.40 -7.91
N LYS A 50 15.06 -7.20 -9.19
CA LYS A 50 16.42 -7.17 -9.78
C LYS A 50 16.64 -5.87 -10.54
N TYR A 51 17.82 -5.28 -10.38
CA TYR A 51 18.33 -4.22 -11.25
C TYR A 51 19.62 -4.65 -11.92
N ARG A 52 19.62 -4.71 -13.26
CA ARG A 52 20.76 -5.15 -14.07
C ARG A 52 21.37 -6.49 -13.59
N GLY A 53 20.51 -7.42 -13.18
CA GLY A 53 20.92 -8.74 -12.67
C GLY A 53 21.30 -8.78 -11.19
N ILE A 54 21.41 -7.63 -10.51
CA ILE A 54 21.69 -7.56 -9.07
C ILE A 54 20.37 -7.49 -8.31
N ASN A 55 20.20 -8.35 -7.31
CA ASN A 55 19.03 -8.34 -6.44
C ASN A 55 19.02 -7.07 -5.58
N TYR A 56 17.86 -6.43 -5.46
CA TYR A 56 17.64 -5.42 -4.43
C TYR A 56 17.67 -6.06 -3.03
N LYS A 57 17.90 -5.24 -2.00
CA LYS A 57 17.81 -5.71 -0.61
C LYS A 57 16.40 -6.24 -0.35
N SER A 58 16.34 -7.41 0.29
CA SER A 58 15.09 -8.07 0.66
C SER A 58 14.23 -7.16 1.54
N CYS A 59 12.92 -7.32 1.42
CA CYS A 59 11.94 -6.74 2.32
C CYS A 59 12.26 -7.21 3.75
N ILE A 60 12.32 -6.27 4.69
CA ILE A 60 12.35 -6.57 6.12
C ILE A 60 10.90 -6.87 6.50
N GLY A 61 10.66 -8.11 6.94
CA GLY A 61 9.37 -8.52 7.52
C GLY A 61 9.24 -8.07 8.96
#